data_AF-A0A2V8UH25-F1
#
_entry.id   AF-A0A2V8UH25-F1
#
_cell.length_a   1.000
_cell.length_b   1.000
_cell.length_c   1.000
_cell.angle_alpha   90.00
_cell.angle_beta   90.00
_cell.angle_gamma   90.00
#
_symmetry.space_group_name_H-M   'P 1'
#
loop_
_entity.id
_entity.type
_entity.pdbx_description
1 polymer ?
#
loop_
_entity_poly.entity_id
_entity_poly.type
_entity_poly.pdbx_seq_one_letter_code
_entity_poly.pdbx_strand_id
1 'polypeptide(L)' 'MQSIEIDPELNRLALAEAAQRYPEFAEHALRVVARPLLRGFAWQLEWKGAPPPGQQAWEFQNTAIRAYKRLAGIME' A
#
# COMPACT_ATOMS: atom_id res chain seq x y z
N MET A 1 0.61 1.16 21.44
CA MET A 1 0.32 0.48 20.17
C MET A 1 1.59 0.55 19.32
N GLN A 2 2.17 -0.60 18.96
CA GLN A 2 3.33 -0.62 18.06
C GLN A 2 2.88 -0.14 16.69
N SER A 3 3.55 0.86 16.14
CA SER A 3 3.35 1.29 14.75
C SER A 3 4.39 0.58 13.90
N ILE A 4 4.02 -0.01 12.77
CA ILE A 4 5.01 -0.49 11.80
C ILE A 4 5.55 0.75 11.10
N GLU A 5 6.85 0.99 11.26
CA GLU A 5 7.55 1.96 10.44
C GLU A 5 7.62 1.42 9.01
N ILE A 6 7.14 2.22 8.07
CA ILE A 6 7.09 1.84 6.66
C ILE A 6 8.40 2.29 6.03
N ASP A 7 9.17 1.32 5.52
CA ASP A 7 10.42 1.61 4.82
C ASP A 7 10.11 2.39 3.53
N PRO A 8 10.65 3.61 3.36
CA PRO A 8 10.31 4.48 2.24
C PRO A 8 10.80 3.94 0.89
N GLU A 9 11.89 3.17 0.86
CA GLU A 9 12.40 2.56 -0.38
C GLU A 9 11.51 1.39 -0.81
N LEU A 10 11.19 0.49 0.12
CA LEU A 10 10.28 -0.62 -0.15
C LEU A 10 8.88 -0.12 -0.53
N ASN A 11 8.44 0.98 0.08
CA ASN A 11 7.20 1.65 -0.28
C ASN A 11 7.20 2.12 -1.73
N ARG A 12 8.26 2.82 -2.16
CA ARG A 12 8.40 3.30 -3.53
C ARG A 12 8.38 2.15 -4.54
N LEU A 13 9.10 1.06 -4.23
CA LEU A 13 9.12 -0.13 -5.08
C LEU A 13 7.75 -0.80 -5.18
N ALA A 14 7.03 -0.91 -4.05
CA ALA A 14 5.69 -1.49 -4.00
C ALA A 14 4.68 -0.67 -4.81
N LEU A 15 4.75 0.67 -4.74
CA LEU A 15 3.92 1.55 -5.55
C LEU A 15 4.26 1.44 -7.04
N ALA A 16 5.55 1.38 -7.39
CA ALA A 16 5.98 1.20 -8.78
C ALA A 16 5.51 -0.13 -9.36
N GLU A 17 5.49 -1.21 -8.57
CA GLU A 17 4.94 -2.50 -8.98
C GLU A 17 3.44 -2.44 -9.24
N ALA A 18 2.67 -1.77 -8.38
CA ALA A 18 1.24 -1.57 -8.60
C ALA A 18 0.96 -0.67 -9.81
N ALA A 19 1.79 0.36 -10.03
CA ALA A 19 1.68 1.29 -11.15
C ALA A 19 1.94 0.64 -12.51
N GLN A 20 2.70 -0.45 -12.58
CA GLN A 20 2.86 -1.21 -13.83
C GLN A 20 1.54 -1.78 -14.35
N ARG A 21 0.58 -2.08 -13.45
CA ARG A 21 -0.72 -2.65 -13.81
C ARG A 21 -1.83 -1.60 -13.86
N TYR A 22 -1.77 -0.60 -12.98
CA TYR A 22 -2.76 0.46 -12.89
C TYR A 22 -2.06 1.83 -12.79
N PRO A 23 -1.50 2.34 -13.90
CA PRO A 23 -0.71 3.57 -13.91
C PRO A 23 -1.52 4.81 -13.51
N GLU A 24 -2.83 4.82 -13.77
CA GLU A 24 -3.73 5.93 -13.44
C GLU A 24 -3.77 6.28 -11.95
N PHE A 25 -3.42 5.35 -11.07
CA PHE A 25 -3.44 5.55 -9.61
C PHE A 25 -2.08 5.97 -9.03
N ALA A 26 -1.00 5.90 -9.81
CA ALA A 26 0.36 6.15 -9.34
C ALA A 26 0.55 7.58 -8.81
N GLU A 27 -0.07 8.57 -9.46
CA GLU A 27 0.02 9.99 -9.05
C GLU A 27 -0.87 10.33 -7.85
N HIS A 28 -1.84 9.46 -7.55
CA HIS A 28 -2.75 9.59 -6.42
C HIS A 28 -2.28 8.80 -5.19
N ALA A 29 -1.37 7.84 -5.34
CA ALA A 29 -0.87 7.01 -4.26
C ALA A 29 0.28 7.69 -3.51
N LEU A 30 0.16 7.84 -2.18
CA LEU A 30 1.24 8.39 -1.36
C LEU A 30 2.12 7.31 -0.77
N ARG A 31 1.53 6.36 -0.05
CA ARG A 31 2.27 5.28 0.61
C ARG A 31 1.37 4.18 1.15
N VAL A 32 1.87 2.96 1.21
CA VAL A 32 1.34 1.92 2.09
C VAL A 32 1.45 2.35 3.55
N VAL A 33 0.41 2.11 4.34
CA VAL A 33 0.41 2.33 5.80
C VAL A 33 -0.17 1.11 6.51
N ALA A 34 0.37 0.81 7.68
CA ALA A 34 -0.12 -0.23 8.58
C ALA A 34 -0.66 0.42 9.84
N ARG A 35 -1.98 0.37 10.04
CA ARG A 35 -2.64 0.91 11.22
C ARG A 35 -2.77 -0.21 12.27
N PRO A 36 -2.32 0.00 13.51
CA PRO A 36 -2.47 -1.01 14.55
C PRO A 36 -3.95 -1.25 14.86
N LEU A 37 -4.34 -2.52 14.99
CA LEU A 37 -5.64 -2.96 15.47
C LEU A 37 -5.51 -3.65 16.84
N LEU A 38 -6.64 -3.98 17.48
CA LEU A 38 -6.67 -4.77 18.72
C LEU A 38 -5.93 -6.12 18.56
N ARG A 39 -5.95 -6.69 17.34
CA ARG A 39 -5.15 -7.85 16.92
C ARG A 39 -4.59 -7.60 15.53
N GLY A 40 -3.28 -7.47 15.41
CA GLY A 40 -2.57 -7.29 14.15
C GLY A 40 -2.65 -5.87 13.58
N PHE A 41 -2.58 -5.77 12.26
CA PHE A 41 -2.49 -4.50 11.53
C PHE A 41 -3.46 -4.46 10.35
N ALA A 42 -4.20 -3.35 10.23
CA ALA A 42 -4.92 -3.01 9.01
C ALA A 42 -3.95 -2.38 8.01
N TRP A 43 -3.71 -3.06 6.90
CA TRP A 43 -2.91 -2.54 5.81
C TRP A 43 -3.80 -1.82 4.81
N GLN A 44 -3.42 -0.59 4.46
CA GLN A 44 -4.15 0.23 3.51
C GLN A 44 -3.18 1.13 2.74
N LEU A 45 -3.68 1.77 1.69
CA LEU A 45 -2.94 2.79 0.96
C LEU A 45 -3.41 4.18 1.38
N GLU A 46 -2.46 5.06 1.65
CA GLU A 46 -2.70 6.49 1.82
C GLU A 46 -2.76 7.15 0.44
N TRP A 47 -3.83 7.88 0.17
CA TRP A 47 -4.10 8.54 -1.09
C TRP A 47 -3.90 10.05 -0.96
N LYS A 48 -3.51 10.69 -2.07
CA LYS A 48 -3.46 12.14 -2.23
C LYS A 48 -4.89 12.65 -2.38
N GLY A 49 -5.52 12.95 -1.24
CA GLY A 49 -6.90 13.38 -1.18
C GLY A 49 -7.87 12.21 -1.00
N ALA A 50 -9.04 12.28 -1.63
CA ALA A 50 -10.03 11.23 -1.53
C ALA A 50 -9.55 9.95 -2.26
N PRO A 51 -9.74 8.76 -1.67
CA PRO A 51 -9.43 7.51 -2.36
C PRO A 51 -10.27 7.40 -3.65
N PRO A 52 -9.66 7.05 -4.79
CA PRO A 52 -10.42 6.84 -6.02
C PRO A 52 -11.41 5.68 -5.81
N PRO A 53 -12.68 5.84 -6.23
CA PRO A 53 -13.67 4.79 -6.11
C PRO A 53 -13.47 3.70 -7.18
N GLY A 54 -14.01 2.51 -6.92
CA GLY A 54 -14.12 1.44 -7.91
C GLY A 54 -13.16 0.26 -7.69
N GLN A 55 -13.39 -0.80 -8.46
CA GLN A 55 -12.66 -2.06 -8.32
C GLN A 55 -11.17 -1.92 -8.65
N GLN A 56 -10.81 -1.14 -9.68
CA GLN A 56 -9.42 -0.98 -10.08
C GLN A 56 -8.56 -0.28 -9.01
N ALA A 57 -9.12 0.73 -8.31
CA ALA A 57 -8.44 1.40 -7.20
C ALA A 57 -8.20 0.44 -6.03
N TRP A 58 -9.19 -0.42 -5.74
CA TRP A 58 -9.07 -1.48 -4.73
C TRP A 58 -8.00 -2.51 -5.13
N GLU A 59 -7.93 -2.91 -6.40
CA GLU A 59 -6.91 -3.82 -6.91
C GLU A 59 -5.51 -3.22 -6.88
N PHE A 60 -5.36 -1.93 -7.20
CA PHE A 60 -4.09 -1.21 -7.07
C PHE A 60 -3.61 -1.19 -5.63
N GLN A 61 -4.48 -0.84 -4.67
CA GLN A 61 -4.16 -0.87 -3.25
C GLN A 61 -3.70 -2.27 -2.81
N ASN A 62 -4.41 -3.33 -3.19
CA ASN A 62 -4.02 -4.69 -2.83
C ASN A 62 -2.70 -5.12 -3.47
N THR A 63 -2.45 -4.72 -4.71
CA THR A 63 -1.19 -5.00 -5.41
C THR A 63 -0.04 -4.31 -4.69
N ALA A 64 -0.17 -3.02 -4.35
CA ALA A 64 0.83 -2.28 -3.60
C ALA A 64 1.09 -2.88 -2.21
N ILE A 65 0.05 -3.23 -1.46
CA ILE A 65 0.21 -3.84 -0.13
C ILE A 65 0.90 -5.20 -0.22
N ARG A 66 0.51 -6.05 -1.18
CA ARG A 66 1.14 -7.37 -1.38
C ARG A 66 2.60 -7.23 -1.79
N ALA A 67 2.91 -6.31 -2.70
CA ALA A 67 4.28 -6.01 -3.11
C ALA A 67 5.12 -5.56 -1.91
N TYR A 68 4.61 -4.63 -1.09
CA TYR A 68 5.29 -4.16 0.11
C TYR A 68 5.55 -5.29 1.11
N LYS A 69 4.52 -6.07 1.45
CA LYS A 69 4.67 -7.20 2.39
C LYS A 69 5.70 -8.22 1.90
N ARG A 70 5.75 -8.47 0.59
CA ARG A 70 6.75 -9.36 -0.03
C ARG A 70 8.16 -8.79 0.10
N LEU A 71 8.34 -7.51 -0.24
CA LEU A 71 9.64 -6.84 -0.15
C LEU A 71 10.16 -6.73 1.29
N ALA A 72 9.25 -6.49 2.23
CA ALA A 72 9.58 -6.36 3.65
C ALA A 72 9.70 -7.71 4.39
N GLY A 73 9.48 -8.84 3.73
CA GLY A 73 9.54 -10.17 4.35
C GLY A 73 8.45 -10.43 5.39
N ILE A 74 7.29 -9.75 5.28
CA ILE A 74 6.16 -9.83 6.23
C ILE A 74 5.11 -10.87 5.77
N MET A 75 5.31 -11.54 4.62
CA MET A 75 4.43 -12.63 4.20
C MET A 75 4.56 -13.83 5.14
N GLU A 76 3.48 -14.13 5.86
CA GLU A 76 3.19 -15.46 6.42
C GLU A 76 2.82 -16.45 5.32
#